data_AF-X1JUE6-F1
#
_entry.id   AF-X1JUE6-F1
#
_cell.length_a   1.000
_cell.length_b   1.000
_cell.length_c   1.000
_cell.angle_alpha   90.00
_cell.angle_beta   90.00
_cell.angle_gamma   90.00
#
_symmetry.space_group_name_H-M   'P 1'
#
loop_
_entity.id
_entity.type
_entity.pdbx_description
1 polymer ?
#
loop_
_entity_poly.entity_id
_entity_poly.type
_entity_poly.pdbx_seq_one_letter_code
_entity_poly.pdbx_strand_id
1 'polypeptide(L)'
;EKKGLQHILEYWDLDKKVVVANKETVILETENPFKTKKSQGFVPAICACGIPKLEGILGTGEIETIEPYVREMATIKNQRMDNVNMALNPVLLRNINVEIENEDELSQLRPGLQVKIDVVESVDVATVLTPLKLDFVTASAYQETAILERNIQIISGMFDYVLGEVPQQRETATGIARLQAAGGILFRYKILLALRTAFTLLPRQMIAWDQKYLPSEYIYSLRETKEGIEEFRETDRKSIQGDFKFKELISSLDPDAMKEV
;
A
#
# COMPACT_ATOMS: atom_id res chain seq x y z
N GLU A 1 -29.75 4.46 -5.31
CA GLU A 1 -30.14 4.23 -3.91
C GLU A 1 -30.76 2.85 -3.76
N LYS A 2 -30.24 2.00 -2.87
CA LYS A 2 -30.87 0.70 -2.56
C LYS A 2 -32.10 0.99 -1.68
N LYS A 3 -33.31 0.82 -2.23
CA LYS A 3 -34.57 1.02 -1.51
C LYS A 3 -34.61 0.11 -0.27
N GLY A 4 -34.91 0.70 0.89
CA GLY A 4 -35.10 -0.02 2.15
C GLY A 4 -33.91 -0.06 3.12
N LEU A 5 -32.75 0.51 2.77
CA LEU A 5 -31.62 0.66 3.71
C LEU A 5 -31.68 2.02 4.40
N GLN A 6 -31.49 2.01 5.73
CA GLN A 6 -31.29 3.23 6.51
C GLN A 6 -29.80 3.47 6.74
N HIS A 7 -29.37 4.72 6.61
CA HIS A 7 -28.00 5.12 6.85
C HIS A 7 -27.83 5.49 8.32
N ILE A 8 -27.02 4.74 9.06
CA ILE A 8 -26.75 4.99 10.48
C ILE A 8 -25.37 5.60 10.62
N LEU A 9 -25.29 6.76 11.28
CA LEU A 9 -24.04 7.41 11.66
C LEU A 9 -23.88 7.35 13.17
N GLU A 10 -22.74 6.85 13.62
CA GLU A 10 -22.34 6.96 15.02
C GLU A 10 -21.29 8.05 15.17
N TYR A 11 -21.60 9.06 15.99
CA TYR A 11 -20.66 10.07 16.43
C TYR A 11 -20.22 9.76 17.86
N TRP A 12 -18.90 9.76 18.05
CA TRP A 12 -18.26 9.46 19.31
C TRP A 12 -17.33 10.60 19.69
N ASP A 13 -17.46 11.06 20.93
CA ASP A 13 -16.57 12.03 21.57
C ASP A 13 -16.17 11.49 22.95
N LEU A 14 -15.19 12.09 23.62
CA LEU A 14 -14.74 11.69 24.95
C LEU A 14 -15.88 11.74 25.99
N ASP A 15 -16.88 12.58 25.76
CA ASP A 15 -17.99 12.82 26.69
C ASP A 15 -19.33 12.20 26.27
N LYS A 16 -19.59 11.98 24.97
CA LYS A 16 -20.90 11.55 24.48
C LYS A 16 -20.85 10.59 23.29
N LYS A 17 -21.91 9.80 23.15
CA LYS A 17 -22.24 8.99 21.96
C LYS A 17 -23.55 9.49 21.38
N VAL A 18 -23.57 9.78 20.08
CA VAL A 18 -24.78 10.17 19.34
C VAL A 18 -24.96 9.25 18.14
N VAL A 19 -26.16 8.71 17.94
CA VAL A 19 -26.51 7.88 16.78
C VAL A 19 -27.57 8.61 15.95
N VAL A 20 -27.29 8.80 14.67
CA VAL A 20 -28.15 9.54 13.73
C VAL A 20 -28.57 8.62 12.58
N ALA A 21 -29.87 8.52 12.33
CA ALA A 21 -30.43 7.89 11.14
C ALA A 21 -30.64 8.89 10.01
N ASN A 22 -30.27 8.48 8.80
CA ASN A 22 -30.44 9.19 7.54
C ASN A 22 -29.94 10.65 7.56
N LYS A 23 -28.98 10.96 8.44
CA LYS A 23 -28.46 12.33 8.68
C LYS A 23 -29.52 13.34 9.16
N GLU A 24 -30.71 12.88 9.55
CA GLU A 24 -31.85 13.74 9.90
C GLU A 24 -32.31 13.53 11.35
N THR A 25 -32.39 12.28 11.80
CA THR A 25 -33.02 11.94 13.08
C THR A 25 -32.00 11.39 14.06
N VAL A 26 -31.89 12.02 15.23
CA VAL A 26 -31.13 11.45 16.36
C VAL A 26 -31.93 10.31 16.98
N ILE A 27 -31.38 9.10 16.95
CA ILE A 27 -32.00 7.89 17.53
C ILE A 27 -31.58 7.72 18.99
N LEU A 28 -30.33 8.07 19.30
CA LEU A 28 -29.74 7.86 20.61
C LEU A 28 -28.76 8.98 20.91
N GLU A 29 -28.88 9.57 22.09
CA GLU A 29 -27.88 10.47 22.67
C GLU A 29 -27.62 10.00 24.11
N THR A 30 -26.38 9.63 24.41
CA THR A 30 -25.96 9.19 25.73
C THR A 30 -24.60 9.78 26.08
N GLU A 31 -24.26 9.81 27.37
CA GLU A 31 -22.87 9.97 27.77
C GLU A 31 -21.99 8.87 27.16
N ASN A 32 -20.69 9.13 26.98
CA ASN A 32 -19.76 8.15 26.44
C ASN A 32 -19.78 6.90 27.35
N PRO A 33 -20.13 5.72 26.81
CA PRO A 33 -20.17 4.45 27.53
C PRO A 33 -18.93 4.13 28.38
N PHE A 34 -17.76 4.60 27.97
CA PHE A 34 -16.48 4.30 28.59
C PHE A 34 -15.98 5.39 29.54
N LYS A 35 -16.73 6.48 29.69
CA LYS A 35 -16.43 7.51 30.67
C LYS A 35 -16.70 6.97 32.07
N THR A 36 -15.71 7.07 32.95
CA THR A 36 -15.85 6.72 34.36
C THR A 36 -15.57 7.94 35.23
N LYS A 37 -15.83 7.86 36.54
CA LYS A 37 -15.48 8.96 37.47
C LYS A 37 -13.97 9.25 37.53
N LYS A 38 -13.12 8.30 37.13
CA LYS A 38 -11.66 8.39 37.25
C LYS A 38 -10.95 8.50 35.89
N SER A 39 -11.65 8.28 34.78
CA SER A 39 -11.08 8.28 33.43
C SER A 39 -12.03 8.96 32.43
N GLN A 40 -11.46 9.74 31.51
CA GLN A 40 -12.19 10.21 30.34
C GLN A 40 -12.66 9.02 29.49
N GLY A 41 -13.75 9.20 28.74
CA GLY A 41 -14.15 8.21 27.75
C GLY A 41 -13.13 8.11 26.61
N PHE A 42 -13.28 7.12 25.75
CA PHE A 42 -12.50 7.00 24.52
C PHE A 42 -13.41 6.81 23.32
N VAL A 43 -12.86 7.11 22.14
CA VAL A 43 -13.53 6.85 20.86
C VAL A 43 -13.19 5.43 20.41
N PRO A 44 -14.17 4.54 20.17
CA PRO A 44 -13.95 3.14 19.78
C PRO A 44 -13.60 3.01 18.29
N ALA A 45 -12.76 3.92 17.79
CA ALA A 45 -12.18 3.88 16.46
C ALA A 45 -10.68 4.06 16.62
N ILE A 46 -9.92 3.07 16.14
CA ILE A 46 -8.47 3.09 16.17
C ILE A 46 -7.98 3.24 14.74
N CYS A 47 -7.29 4.34 14.46
CA CYS A 47 -6.66 4.59 13.17
C CYS A 47 -5.16 4.30 13.28
N ALA A 48 -4.74 3.15 12.75
CA ALA A 48 -3.32 2.87 12.57
C ALA A 48 -2.79 3.73 11.41
N CYS A 49 -2.00 4.75 11.75
CA CYS A 49 -1.38 5.62 10.77
C CYS A 49 0.06 5.17 10.51
N GLY A 50 0.46 5.06 9.25
CA GLY A 50 1.84 4.72 8.88
C GLY A 50 2.81 5.85 9.20
N ILE A 51 2.52 7.05 8.69
CA ILE A 51 3.30 8.26 8.98
C ILE A 51 2.34 9.33 9.53
N PRO A 52 2.46 9.73 10.80
CA PRO A 52 1.55 10.70 11.38
C PRO A 52 1.82 12.09 10.78
N LYS A 53 0.76 12.81 10.45
CA LYS A 53 0.83 14.23 10.09
C LYS A 53 0.64 15.05 11.37
N LEU A 54 1.37 16.17 11.49
CA LEU A 54 1.19 17.13 12.60
C LEU A 54 -0.21 17.77 12.56
N GLU A 55 -0.75 17.95 11.36
CA GLU A 55 -2.06 18.53 11.11
C GLU A 55 -2.99 17.43 10.60
N GLY A 56 -3.98 17.04 11.41
CA GLY A 56 -5.03 16.11 11.03
C GLY A 56 -5.04 14.79 11.78
N ILE A 57 -6.17 14.09 11.68
CA ILE A 57 -6.41 12.78 12.31
C ILE A 57 -5.83 11.64 11.47
N LEU A 58 -5.67 11.86 10.16
CA LEU A 58 -5.19 10.86 9.22
C LEU A 58 -3.70 11.09 8.91
N GLY A 59 -2.92 10.02 8.98
CA GLY A 59 -1.54 9.99 8.51
C GLY A 59 -1.42 9.83 7.00
N THR A 60 -0.19 9.97 6.50
CA THR A 60 0.18 9.59 5.14
C THR A 60 0.17 8.07 5.01
N GLY A 61 -0.44 7.54 3.95
CA GLY A 61 -0.40 6.12 3.64
C GLY A 61 0.97 5.71 3.08
N GLU A 62 1.32 4.44 3.22
CA GLU A 62 2.62 3.94 2.71
C GLU A 62 2.69 3.93 1.18
N ILE A 63 1.54 3.83 0.50
CA ILE A 63 1.47 3.93 -0.96
C ILE A 63 1.60 5.38 -1.41
N GLU A 64 1.08 6.33 -0.63
CA GLU A 64 1.11 7.76 -0.94
C GLU A 64 2.56 8.29 -0.96
N THR A 65 3.46 7.72 -0.16
CA THR A 65 4.89 8.10 -0.18
C THR A 65 5.63 7.65 -1.44
N ILE A 66 5.23 6.53 -2.03
CA ILE A 66 5.86 5.95 -3.22
C ILE A 66 5.11 6.25 -4.52
N GLU A 67 3.91 6.84 -4.43
CA GLU A 67 3.04 7.13 -5.57
C GLU A 67 3.74 7.89 -6.71
N PRO A 68 4.56 8.94 -6.45
CA PRO A 68 5.25 9.66 -7.52
C PRO A 68 6.15 8.73 -8.35
N TYR A 69 6.89 7.83 -7.70
CA TYR A 69 7.79 6.88 -8.36
C TYR A 69 7.02 5.82 -9.16
N VAL A 70 5.88 5.37 -8.64
CA VAL A 70 5.02 4.40 -9.35
C VAL A 70 4.44 5.04 -10.62
N ARG A 71 3.99 6.30 -10.54
CA ARG A 71 3.47 7.05 -11.71
C ARG A 71 4.57 7.32 -12.74
N GLU A 72 5.76 7.67 -12.29
CA GLU A 72 6.93 7.86 -13.15
C GLU A 72 7.31 6.57 -13.89
N MET A 73 7.40 5.46 -13.16
CA MET A 73 7.66 4.14 -13.74
C MET A 73 6.60 3.74 -14.78
N ALA A 74 5.32 4.01 -14.51
CA ALA A 74 4.24 3.75 -15.46
C ALA A 74 4.40 4.60 -16.73
N THR A 75 4.79 5.87 -16.59
CA THR A 75 5.04 6.78 -17.70
C THR A 75 6.18 6.29 -18.59
N ILE A 76 7.30 5.89 -17.99
CA ILE A 76 8.45 5.32 -18.72
C ILE A 76 8.03 4.04 -19.45
N LYS A 77 7.29 3.13 -18.79
CA LYS A 77 6.81 1.89 -19.43
C LYS A 77 5.90 2.19 -20.63
N ASN A 78 5.01 3.17 -20.51
CA ASN A 78 4.12 3.57 -21.62
C ASN A 78 4.93 4.14 -22.80
N GLN A 79 5.84 5.09 -22.55
CA GLN A 79 6.70 5.65 -23.60
C GLN A 79 7.55 4.60 -24.30
N ARG A 80 8.02 3.59 -23.56
CA ARG A 80 8.75 2.46 -24.13
C ARG A 80 7.86 1.62 -25.04
N MET A 81 6.64 1.34 -24.61
CA MET A 81 5.68 0.60 -25.43
C MET A 81 5.33 1.37 -26.70
N ASP A 82 5.18 2.69 -26.61
CA ASP A 82 4.96 3.56 -27.76
C ASP A 82 6.15 3.55 -28.72
N ASN A 83 7.38 3.64 -28.20
CA ASN A 83 8.59 3.54 -29.03
C ASN A 83 8.69 2.17 -29.72
N VAL A 84 8.42 1.07 -29.00
CA VAL A 84 8.36 -0.27 -29.62
C VAL A 84 7.29 -0.33 -30.70
N ASN A 85 6.11 0.26 -30.47
CA ASN A 85 5.05 0.33 -31.47
C ASN A 85 5.47 1.15 -32.70
N MET A 86 6.16 2.28 -32.52
CA MET A 86 6.71 3.09 -33.62
C MET A 86 7.85 2.38 -34.36
N ALA A 87 8.64 1.57 -33.66
CA ALA A 87 9.69 0.76 -34.27
C ALA A 87 9.11 -0.40 -35.10
N LEU A 88 8.05 -1.05 -34.61
CA LEU A 88 7.32 -2.07 -35.37
C LEU A 88 6.53 -1.46 -36.53
N ASN A 89 6.04 -0.22 -36.38
CA ASN A 89 5.23 0.52 -37.34
C ASN A 89 5.89 1.86 -37.71
N PRO A 90 7.00 1.84 -38.48
CA PRO A 90 7.74 3.05 -38.76
C PRO A 90 6.91 4.04 -39.57
N VAL A 91 7.02 5.32 -39.20
CA VAL A 91 6.48 6.43 -40.00
C VAL A 91 7.37 6.63 -41.22
N LEU A 92 6.75 6.68 -42.40
CA LEU A 92 7.44 6.85 -43.68
C LEU A 92 7.35 8.32 -44.12
N LEU A 93 8.45 8.86 -44.64
CA LEU A 93 8.50 10.22 -45.21
C LEU A 93 8.12 10.17 -46.70
N ARG A 94 7.20 11.04 -47.13
CA ARG A 94 6.74 11.18 -48.52
C ARG A 94 7.17 12.53 -49.12
N ASN A 95 7.56 12.53 -50.39
CA ASN A 95 7.80 13.75 -51.15
C ASN A 95 6.47 14.33 -51.68
N ILE A 96 6.21 15.60 -51.38
CA ILE A 96 4.99 16.34 -51.74
C ILE A 96 4.93 16.76 -53.22
N ASN A 97 6.06 16.77 -53.93
CA ASN A 97 6.13 17.22 -55.33
C ASN A 97 5.69 16.14 -56.33
N VAL A 98 5.10 15.04 -55.85
CA VAL A 98 4.61 13.93 -56.67
C VAL A 98 3.11 13.79 -56.42
N GLU A 99 2.32 14.11 -57.45
CA GLU A 99 0.85 14.04 -57.44
C GLU A 99 0.39 12.58 -57.53
N ILE A 100 -0.62 12.20 -56.73
CA ILE A 100 -1.14 10.83 -56.65
C ILE A 100 -2.59 10.86 -57.12
N GLU A 101 -2.92 9.98 -58.07
CA GLU A 101 -4.25 9.96 -58.72
C GLU A 101 -5.29 9.08 -58.00
N ASN A 102 -4.88 8.14 -57.14
CA ASN A 102 -5.80 7.25 -56.41
C ASN A 102 -5.49 7.22 -54.91
N GLU A 103 -6.29 7.96 -54.14
CA GLU A 103 -6.14 8.13 -52.69
C GLU A 103 -6.69 6.94 -51.88
N ASP A 104 -7.63 6.17 -52.44
CA ASP A 104 -8.34 5.10 -51.73
C ASP A 104 -7.46 3.87 -51.40
N GLU A 105 -6.40 3.61 -52.16
CA GLU A 105 -5.44 2.52 -51.87
C GLU A 105 -4.56 2.81 -50.64
N LEU A 106 -4.50 4.08 -50.19
CA LEU A 106 -3.79 4.50 -48.98
C LEU A 106 -4.57 4.14 -47.70
N SER A 107 -5.87 3.87 -47.79
CA SER A 107 -6.76 3.74 -46.62
C SER A 107 -6.76 2.34 -45.96
N GLN A 108 -6.07 1.35 -46.54
CA GLN A 108 -6.05 -0.04 -46.04
C GLN A 108 -4.72 -0.44 -45.34
N LEU A 109 -4.00 0.54 -44.80
CA LEU A 109 -2.66 0.36 -44.24
C LEU A 109 -2.63 -0.40 -42.89
N ARG A 110 -1.82 -1.47 -42.85
CA ARG A 110 -1.39 -2.21 -41.65
C ARG A 110 0.08 -1.89 -41.33
N PRO A 111 0.52 -2.08 -40.07
CA PRO A 111 1.92 -2.20 -39.66
C PRO A 111 2.91 -2.66 -40.75
N GLY A 112 3.83 -1.79 -41.19
CA GLY A 112 4.97 -2.16 -42.05
C GLY A 112 4.68 -2.33 -43.56
N LEU A 113 3.64 -1.70 -44.13
CA LEU A 113 3.39 -1.80 -45.57
C LEU A 113 4.33 -0.89 -46.40
N GLN A 114 5.09 -1.50 -47.30
CA GLN A 114 5.77 -0.83 -48.42
C GLN A 114 5.06 -1.23 -49.72
N VAL A 115 4.76 -0.25 -50.58
CA VAL A 115 4.07 -0.46 -51.86
C VAL A 115 5.07 -0.30 -53.01
N LYS A 116 4.97 -1.20 -54.00
CA LYS A 116 5.90 -1.31 -55.13
C LYS A 116 5.63 -0.31 -56.25
N ILE A 117 6.71 -0.06 -56.97
CA ILE A 117 6.98 0.95 -57.98
C ILE A 117 7.18 0.24 -59.33
N ASP A 118 6.91 0.90 -60.45
CA ASP A 118 7.60 0.62 -61.73
C ASP A 118 8.37 1.87 -62.18
N VAL A 119 9.65 1.69 -62.53
CA VAL A 119 10.63 2.78 -62.79
C VAL A 119 11.21 2.63 -64.20
N VAL A 120 11.38 3.75 -64.92
CA VAL A 120 11.89 3.79 -66.30
C VAL A 120 13.43 3.92 -66.38
N GLU A 121 14.12 4.47 -65.37
CA GLU A 121 15.60 4.50 -65.29
C GLU A 121 16.12 4.42 -63.83
N SER A 122 17.27 3.75 -63.64
CA SER A 122 17.79 3.25 -62.36
C SER A 122 18.16 4.35 -61.36
N VAL A 123 17.23 4.70 -60.47
CA VAL A 123 17.50 5.49 -59.25
C VAL A 123 17.50 4.55 -58.04
N ASP A 124 18.52 4.69 -57.20
CA ASP A 124 18.73 3.84 -56.03
C ASP A 124 17.59 4.02 -55.01
N VAL A 125 16.91 2.92 -54.69
CA VAL A 125 15.69 2.82 -53.86
C VAL A 125 15.88 3.44 -52.47
N ALA A 126 17.11 3.47 -51.97
CA ALA A 126 17.51 4.09 -50.71
C ALA A 126 17.21 5.61 -50.65
N THR A 127 17.12 6.28 -51.80
CA THR A 127 16.92 7.73 -51.91
C THR A 127 15.46 8.17 -51.91
N VAL A 128 14.53 7.25 -52.15
CA VAL A 128 13.10 7.56 -52.42
C VAL A 128 12.20 7.26 -51.23
N LEU A 129 12.56 6.26 -50.42
CA LEU A 129 11.82 5.86 -49.22
C LEU A 129 12.80 5.65 -48.07
N THR A 130 12.86 6.60 -47.15
CA THR A 130 13.69 6.46 -45.95
C THR A 130 12.77 6.30 -44.73
N PRO A 131 12.85 5.18 -44.00
CA PRO A 131 12.16 5.09 -42.72
C PRO A 131 12.72 6.14 -41.78
N LEU A 132 11.85 6.82 -41.03
CA LEU A 132 12.30 7.72 -39.97
C LEU A 132 13.08 6.89 -38.94
N LYS A 133 14.40 7.08 -38.89
CA LYS A 133 15.25 6.46 -37.88
C LYS A 133 15.00 7.15 -36.55
N LEU A 134 14.14 6.56 -35.74
CA LEU A 134 14.07 6.89 -34.33
C LEU A 134 15.14 6.08 -33.61
N ASP A 135 15.93 6.76 -32.78
CA ASP A 135 16.84 6.05 -31.88
C ASP A 135 15.98 5.16 -30.96
N PHE A 136 16.25 3.86 -31.00
CA PHE A 136 15.55 2.87 -30.18
C PHE A 136 15.71 3.23 -28.70
N VAL A 137 14.69 2.88 -27.91
CA VAL A 137 14.70 2.99 -26.43
C VAL A 137 16.09 2.68 -25.90
N THR A 138 16.75 3.72 -25.40
CA THR A 138 18.11 3.64 -24.91
C THR A 138 18.20 2.72 -23.70
N ALA A 139 19.31 2.01 -23.54
CA ALA A 139 19.60 1.22 -22.34
C ALA A 139 19.41 2.02 -21.03
N SER A 140 19.46 3.35 -21.11
CA SER A 140 19.16 4.27 -20.00
C SER A 140 17.75 4.10 -19.42
N ALA A 141 16.72 3.77 -20.23
CA ALA A 141 15.36 3.61 -19.71
C ALA A 141 15.21 2.37 -18.81
N TYR A 142 16.00 1.32 -19.06
CA TYR A 142 16.08 0.14 -18.18
C TYR A 142 16.81 0.48 -16.88
N GLN A 143 17.91 1.24 -16.97
CA GLN A 143 18.66 1.70 -15.81
C GLN A 143 17.80 2.62 -14.92
N GLU A 144 17.03 3.52 -15.53
CA GLU A 144 16.13 4.43 -14.84
C GLU A 144 15.01 3.67 -14.11
N THR A 145 14.40 2.67 -14.75
CA THR A 145 13.42 1.80 -14.08
C THR A 145 14.02 1.10 -12.86
N ALA A 146 15.23 0.55 -12.98
CA ALA A 146 15.91 -0.11 -11.87
C ALA A 146 16.27 0.86 -10.72
N ILE A 147 16.62 2.11 -11.04
CA ILE A 147 16.85 3.17 -10.04
C ILE A 147 15.54 3.50 -9.32
N LEU A 148 14.42 3.61 -10.04
CA LEU A 148 13.10 3.87 -9.44
C LEU A 148 12.66 2.74 -8.51
N GLU A 149 12.83 1.47 -8.93
CA GLU A 149 12.55 0.30 -8.08
C GLU A 149 13.38 0.33 -6.79
N ARG A 150 14.69 0.64 -6.90
CA ARG A 150 15.56 0.79 -5.73
C ARG A 150 15.12 1.94 -4.82
N ASN A 151 14.69 3.07 -5.39
CA ASN A 151 14.20 4.20 -4.60
C ASN A 151 12.92 3.84 -3.83
N ILE A 152 12.01 3.09 -4.45
CA ILE A 152 10.80 2.55 -3.80
C ILE A 152 11.18 1.63 -2.64
N GLN A 153 12.15 0.73 -2.81
CA GLN A 153 12.64 -0.15 -1.74
C GLN A 153 13.26 0.65 -0.57
N ILE A 154 14.05 1.68 -0.87
CA ILE A 154 14.68 2.53 0.16
C ILE A 154 13.63 3.28 0.99
N ILE A 155 12.62 3.88 0.34
CA ILE A 155 11.58 4.67 1.02
C ILE A 155 10.64 3.77 1.82
N SER A 156 10.22 2.65 1.23
CA SER A 156 9.38 1.66 1.91
C SER A 156 10.13 0.96 3.06
N GLY A 157 11.46 0.87 3.00
CA GLY A 157 12.27 0.09 3.92
C GLY A 157 12.10 -1.42 3.71
N MET A 158 11.45 -1.82 2.60
CA MET A 158 11.26 -3.21 2.21
C MET A 158 12.31 -3.57 1.16
N PHE A 159 13.42 -4.13 1.63
CA PHE A 159 14.45 -4.69 0.76
C PHE A 159 14.16 -6.17 0.50
N ASP A 160 14.55 -6.68 -0.66
CA ASP A 160 14.32 -8.08 -1.04
C ASP A 160 14.95 -9.06 -0.03
N TYR A 161 16.05 -8.67 0.61
CA TYR A 161 16.67 -9.42 1.71
C TYR A 161 15.79 -9.57 2.96
N VAL A 162 14.93 -8.58 3.25
CA VAL A 162 13.96 -8.64 4.35
C VAL A 162 12.82 -9.61 3.99
N LEU A 163 12.52 -9.75 2.70
CA LEU A 163 11.53 -10.68 2.17
C LEU A 163 12.07 -12.10 1.99
N GLY A 164 13.35 -12.34 2.31
CA GLY A 164 13.99 -13.65 2.24
C GLY A 164 14.59 -13.99 0.88
N GLU A 165 14.73 -13.02 -0.02
CA GLU A 165 15.41 -13.23 -1.29
C GLU A 165 16.93 -13.39 -1.08
N VAL A 166 17.50 -14.40 -1.74
CA VAL A 166 18.93 -14.68 -1.71
C VAL A 166 19.62 -13.79 -2.75
N PRO A 167 20.67 -13.02 -2.39
CA PRO A 167 21.36 -12.14 -3.34
C PRO A 167 21.86 -12.91 -4.56
N GLN A 168 21.50 -12.46 -5.77
CA GLN A 168 22.05 -13.03 -7.02
C GLN A 168 23.52 -12.61 -7.26
N GLN A 169 23.94 -11.44 -6.78
CA GLN A 169 25.34 -11.02 -6.81
C GLN A 169 26.06 -11.43 -5.52
N ARG A 170 27.32 -11.86 -5.62
CA ARG A 170 28.24 -12.05 -4.49
C ARG A 170 28.56 -10.69 -3.84
N GLU A 171 27.56 -10.04 -3.25
CA GLU A 171 27.80 -8.95 -2.32
C GLU A 171 28.49 -9.52 -1.08
N THR A 172 29.45 -8.76 -0.54
CA THR A 172 30.14 -9.17 0.68
C THR A 172 29.12 -9.38 1.80
N ALA A 173 29.23 -10.47 2.56
CA ALA A 173 28.32 -10.79 3.66
C ALA A 173 28.13 -9.61 4.64
N THR A 174 29.16 -8.76 4.77
CA THR A 174 29.13 -7.53 5.57
C THR A 174 28.28 -6.42 4.95
N GLY A 175 28.26 -6.29 3.61
CA GLY A 175 27.40 -5.33 2.91
C GLY A 175 25.92 -5.68 3.06
N ILE A 176 25.58 -6.96 2.90
CA ILE A 176 24.21 -7.48 3.10
C ILE A 176 23.76 -7.26 4.54
N ALA A 177 24.62 -7.59 5.52
CA ALA A 177 24.30 -7.38 6.94
C ALA A 177 24.07 -5.89 7.29
N ARG A 178 24.81 -4.96 6.66
CA ARG A 178 24.60 -3.51 6.84
C ARG A 178 23.31 -3.02 6.20
N LEU A 179 22.97 -3.50 4.99
CA LEU A 179 21.73 -3.16 4.31
C LEU A 179 20.50 -3.72 5.05
N GLN A 180 20.58 -4.97 5.52
CA GLN A 180 19.55 -5.55 6.40
C GLN A 180 19.40 -4.78 7.70
N ALA A 181 20.51 -4.37 8.33
CA ALA A 181 20.47 -3.54 9.53
C ALA A 181 19.84 -2.17 9.26
N ALA A 182 20.19 -1.50 8.15
CA ALA A 182 19.67 -0.19 7.78
C ALA A 182 18.19 -0.23 7.38
N GLY A 183 17.78 -1.19 6.55
CA GLY A 183 16.37 -1.40 6.19
C GLY A 183 15.51 -1.81 7.38
N GLY A 184 16.09 -2.60 8.29
CA GLY A 184 15.49 -2.93 9.57
C GLY A 184 15.17 -1.69 10.41
N ILE A 185 15.94 -0.60 10.35
CA ILE A 185 15.68 0.61 11.16
C ILE A 185 14.38 1.29 10.73
N LEU A 186 14.18 1.55 9.43
CA LEU A 186 12.97 2.22 8.94
C LEU A 186 11.72 1.36 9.18
N PHE A 187 11.82 0.07 8.89
CA PHE A 187 10.72 -0.86 9.12
C PHE A 187 10.39 -0.99 10.62
N ARG A 188 11.41 -1.08 11.49
CA ARG A 188 11.26 -1.11 12.96
C ARG A 188 10.61 0.18 13.48
N TYR A 189 10.97 1.33 12.94
CA TYR A 189 10.34 2.60 13.30
C TYR A 189 8.86 2.63 12.94
N LYS A 190 8.49 2.15 11.75
CA LYS A 190 7.09 2.04 11.31
C LYS A 190 6.27 1.10 12.21
N ILE A 191 6.83 -0.07 12.57
CA ILE A 191 6.19 -1.00 13.51
C ILE A 191 5.99 -0.35 14.87
N LEU A 192 7.01 0.31 15.41
CA LEU A 192 6.93 1.05 16.68
C LEU A 192 5.81 2.08 16.66
N LEU A 193 5.70 2.82 15.56
CA LEU A 193 4.69 3.85 15.40
C LEU A 193 3.29 3.25 15.35
N ALA A 194 3.10 2.16 14.60
CA ALA A 194 1.84 1.41 14.55
C ALA A 194 1.46 0.84 15.92
N LEU A 195 2.42 0.33 16.69
CA LEU A 195 2.14 -0.19 18.02
C LEU A 195 1.74 0.90 19.01
N ARG A 196 2.48 2.01 19.00
CA ARG A 196 2.20 3.12 19.91
C ARG A 196 0.89 3.84 19.58
N THR A 197 0.51 3.89 18.30
CA THR A 197 -0.71 4.58 17.85
C THR A 197 -1.95 3.69 17.85
N ALA A 198 -1.82 2.40 17.57
CA ALA A 198 -2.97 1.50 17.42
C ALA A 198 -2.94 0.30 18.38
N PHE A 199 -1.86 -0.48 18.37
CA PHE A 199 -1.87 -1.77 19.08
C PHE A 199 -1.74 -1.67 20.60
N THR A 200 -1.33 -0.53 21.15
CA THR A 200 -1.43 -0.27 22.61
C THR A 200 -2.82 0.20 23.01
N LEU A 201 -3.52 0.90 22.13
CA LEU A 201 -4.90 1.34 22.36
C LEU A 201 -5.89 0.18 22.27
N LEU A 202 -5.67 -0.74 21.32
CA LEU A 202 -6.55 -1.88 21.06
C LEU A 202 -6.83 -2.75 22.31
N PRO A 203 -5.82 -3.29 23.02
CA PRO A 203 -6.06 -4.13 24.19
C PRO A 203 -6.66 -3.33 25.35
N ARG A 204 -6.35 -2.03 25.44
CA ARG A 204 -7.01 -1.13 26.40
C ARG A 204 -8.49 -0.99 26.12
N GLN A 205 -8.87 -0.82 24.85
CA GLN A 205 -10.27 -0.77 24.46
C GLN A 205 -10.93 -2.12 24.71
N MET A 206 -10.32 -3.24 24.31
CA MET A 206 -10.86 -4.60 24.54
C MET A 206 -11.16 -4.85 26.03
N ILE A 207 -10.21 -4.57 26.93
CA ILE A 207 -10.47 -4.72 28.37
C ILE A 207 -11.61 -3.81 28.84
N ALA A 208 -11.71 -2.58 28.33
CA ALA A 208 -12.80 -1.68 28.70
C ALA A 208 -14.17 -2.21 28.21
N TRP A 209 -14.21 -2.85 27.04
CA TRP A 209 -15.39 -3.57 26.57
C TRP A 209 -15.72 -4.75 27.48
N ASP A 210 -14.73 -5.57 27.85
CA ASP A 210 -14.94 -6.71 28.74
C ASP A 210 -15.42 -6.26 30.13
N GLN A 211 -14.81 -5.25 30.72
CA GLN A 211 -15.24 -4.68 32.00
C GLN A 211 -16.69 -4.21 32.00
N LYS A 212 -17.20 -3.74 30.85
CA LYS A 212 -18.54 -3.16 30.71
C LYS A 212 -19.59 -4.17 30.27
N TYR A 213 -19.23 -5.15 29.43
CA TYR A 213 -20.19 -6.06 28.80
C TYR A 213 -20.01 -7.54 29.18
N LEU A 214 -18.88 -7.96 29.78
CA LEU A 214 -18.70 -9.34 30.23
C LEU A 214 -19.66 -9.68 31.38
N PRO A 215 -20.39 -10.81 31.37
CA PRO A 215 -21.24 -11.21 32.48
C PRO A 215 -20.48 -11.25 33.83
N SER A 216 -21.20 -11.13 34.94
CA SER A 216 -20.60 -11.17 36.29
C SER A 216 -19.90 -12.50 36.57
N GLU A 217 -20.41 -13.59 36.02
CA GLU A 217 -19.80 -14.91 36.07
C GLU A 217 -19.60 -15.37 34.63
N TYR A 218 -18.35 -15.58 34.24
CA TYR A 218 -18.03 -16.14 32.93
C TYR A 218 -16.94 -17.19 33.06
N ILE A 219 -17.17 -18.32 32.41
CA ILE A 219 -16.27 -19.46 32.40
C ILE A 219 -15.65 -19.51 31.00
N TYR A 220 -14.32 -19.47 30.93
CA TYR A 220 -13.60 -19.64 29.67
C TYR A 220 -12.65 -20.84 29.76
N SER A 221 -12.46 -21.52 28.63
CA SER A 221 -11.52 -22.63 28.49
C SER A 221 -10.11 -22.08 28.24
N LEU A 222 -9.15 -22.47 29.07
CA LEU A 222 -7.75 -22.06 28.91
C LEU A 222 -6.96 -22.98 27.98
N ARG A 223 -7.42 -24.23 27.83
CA ARG A 223 -6.74 -25.25 27.04
C ARG A 223 -7.76 -26.21 26.42
N GLU A 224 -7.72 -26.30 25.10
CA GLU A 224 -8.47 -27.28 24.34
C GLU A 224 -7.48 -28.25 23.70
N THR A 225 -7.50 -29.50 24.14
CA THR A 225 -6.72 -30.60 23.57
C THR A 225 -7.64 -31.38 22.61
N LYS A 226 -7.08 -32.24 21.75
CA LYS A 226 -7.86 -33.10 20.83
C LYS A 226 -8.89 -34.02 21.53
N GLU A 227 -8.81 -34.17 22.86
CA GLU A 227 -9.66 -35.03 23.68
C GLU A 227 -10.72 -34.25 24.50
N GLY A 228 -10.73 -32.91 24.43
CA GLY A 228 -11.70 -32.06 25.14
C GLY A 228 -11.08 -30.84 25.85
N ILE A 229 -11.93 -30.11 26.58
CA ILE A 229 -11.54 -28.94 27.38
C ILE A 229 -11.01 -29.42 28.74
N GLU A 230 -9.74 -29.15 29.05
CA GLU A 230 -9.06 -29.64 30.26
C GLU A 230 -9.24 -28.73 31.48
N GLU A 231 -9.40 -27.41 31.28
CA GLU A 231 -9.40 -26.46 32.38
C GLU A 231 -10.38 -25.32 32.14
N PHE A 232 -11.40 -25.27 32.99
CA PHE A 232 -12.32 -24.16 33.11
C PHE A 232 -11.82 -23.23 34.22
N ARG A 233 -11.59 -21.96 33.88
CA ARG A 233 -11.31 -20.94 34.89
C ARG A 233 -12.52 -20.04 35.03
N GLU A 234 -13.08 -20.06 36.23
CA GLU A 234 -14.11 -19.11 36.62
C GLU A 234 -13.43 -17.78 36.94
N THR A 235 -13.92 -16.71 36.33
CA THR A 235 -13.40 -15.36 36.57
C THR A 235 -14.59 -14.41 36.71
N ASP A 236 -14.54 -13.56 37.73
CA ASP A 236 -15.56 -12.54 37.98
C ASP A 236 -15.17 -11.26 37.24
N ARG A 237 -16.14 -10.52 36.72
CA ARG A 237 -15.96 -9.15 36.23
C ARG A 237 -15.16 -8.29 37.21
N LYS A 238 -15.28 -8.50 38.52
CA LYS A 238 -14.51 -7.73 39.52
C LYS A 238 -13.00 -7.90 39.41
N SER A 239 -12.49 -9.05 38.98
CA SER A 239 -11.04 -9.28 38.89
C SER A 239 -10.41 -8.57 37.69
N ILE A 240 -11.21 -8.21 36.69
CA ILE A 240 -10.77 -7.45 35.52
C ILE A 240 -11.04 -5.95 35.65
N GLN A 241 -11.52 -5.45 36.81
CA GLN A 241 -11.72 -4.01 37.03
C GLN A 241 -10.39 -3.30 37.30
N GLY A 242 -10.03 -2.33 36.47
CA GLY A 242 -8.81 -1.54 36.65
C GLY A 242 -8.42 -0.73 35.42
N ASP A 243 -7.44 0.17 35.59
CA ASP A 243 -6.79 0.86 34.47
C ASP A 243 -5.52 0.09 34.09
N PHE A 244 -5.64 -0.77 33.08
CA PHE A 244 -4.54 -1.60 32.60
C PHE A 244 -3.63 -0.78 31.69
N LYS A 245 -2.32 -0.87 31.94
CA LYS A 245 -1.29 -0.29 31.08
C LYS A 245 -0.55 -1.42 30.39
N PHE A 246 -0.55 -1.40 29.06
CA PHE A 246 0.15 -2.38 28.26
C PHE A 246 1.53 -1.85 27.88
N LYS A 247 2.54 -2.69 28.01
CA LYS A 247 3.89 -2.44 27.49
C LYS A 247 4.10 -3.36 26.30
N GLU A 248 4.60 -2.80 25.22
CA GLU A 248 4.98 -3.55 24.02
C GLU A 248 6.24 -4.37 24.31
N LEU A 249 6.20 -5.67 23.98
CA LEU A 249 7.37 -6.55 23.99
C LEU A 249 7.60 -7.00 22.55
N ILE A 250 8.65 -6.51 21.91
CA ILE A 250 9.06 -7.01 20.58
C ILE A 250 10.48 -7.53 20.67
N SER A 251 10.66 -8.77 20.20
CA SER A 251 11.95 -9.46 20.06
C SER A 251 12.98 -8.63 19.29
N SER A 252 12.56 -7.85 18.30
CA SER A 252 13.45 -7.00 17.50
C SER A 252 13.87 -5.70 18.21
N LEU A 253 13.18 -5.30 19.29
CA LEU A 253 13.44 -4.06 20.04
C LEU A 253 14.21 -4.28 21.34
N ASP A 254 13.85 -5.33 22.08
CA ASP A 254 14.45 -5.73 23.35
C ASP A 254 14.82 -7.22 23.27
N PRO A 255 16.09 -7.56 22.97
CA PRO A 255 16.56 -8.94 22.97
C PRO A 255 16.38 -9.63 24.34
N ASP A 256 16.38 -8.85 25.42
CA ASP A 256 16.19 -9.35 26.79
C ASP A 256 14.72 -9.62 27.14
N ALA A 257 13.76 -9.04 26.41
CA ALA A 257 12.33 -9.30 26.63
C ALA A 257 11.92 -10.75 26.30
N MET A 258 12.70 -11.48 25.50
CA MET A 258 12.45 -12.89 25.20
C MET A 258 12.97 -13.87 26.27
N LYS A 259 13.74 -13.40 27.25
CA LYS A 259 14.19 -14.28 28.35
C LYS A 259 13.13 -14.45 29.45
N GLU A 260 12.10 -13.62 29.45
CA GLU A 260 11.06 -13.56 30.50
C GLU A 260 9.70 -14.15 30.09
N VAL A 261 9.58 -14.74 28.90
CA VAL A 261 8.36 -15.42 28.42
C VAL A 261 8.51 -16.93 28.46
#